data_AF-A0A257AP34-F1
#
_entry.id   AF-A0A257AP34-F1
#
_cell.length_a   1.000
_cell.length_b   1.000
_cell.length_c   1.000
_cell.angle_alpha   90.00
_cell.angle_beta   90.00
_cell.angle_gamma   90.00
#
_symmetry.space_group_name_H-M   'P 1'
#
loop_
_entity.id
_entity.type
_entity.pdbx_description
1 polymer ?
#
loop_
_entity_poly.entity_id
_entity_poly.type
_entity_poly.pdbx_seq_one_letter_code
_entity_poly.pdbx_strand_id
1 'polypeptide(L)' 'MQGYAFQISLLHALIEKGAKVKEIPIVFSERRSGESKLGNGDIKEFFFNSFRLRLKKHSRKIKTKK' A
#
# COMPACT_ATOMS: atom_id res chain seq x y z
N MET A 1 3.52 7.79 8.95
CA MET A 1 3.94 6.68 8.06
C MET A 1 5.31 7.09 7.55
N GLN A 2 6.33 6.31 7.86
CA GLN A 2 7.70 6.58 7.45
C GLN A 2 8.06 5.57 6.35
N GLY A 3 8.97 5.91 5.44
CA GLY A 3 9.37 5.01 4.35
C GLY A 3 8.28 4.74 3.31
N TYR A 4 8.38 3.65 2.54
CA TYR A 4 7.51 3.40 1.38
C TYR A 4 6.04 3.08 1.76
N ALA A 5 5.71 2.91 3.05
CA ALA A 5 4.37 2.50 3.50
C ALA A 5 3.28 3.50 3.12
N PHE A 6 3.69 4.74 2.82
CA PHE A 6 2.80 5.79 2.30
C PHE A 6 2.15 5.43 0.95
N GLN A 7 2.83 4.67 0.09
CA GLN A 7 2.30 4.36 -1.26
C GLN A 7 1.06 3.48 -1.16
N ILE A 8 1.10 2.48 -0.28
CA ILE A 8 -0.04 1.57 -0.05
C ILE A 8 -1.21 2.33 0.58
N SER A 9 -0.95 3.21 1.56
CA SER A 9 -2.01 3.97 2.22
C SER A 9 -2.65 5.01 1.31
N LEU A 10 -1.84 5.68 0.47
CA LEU A 10 -2.31 6.61 -0.54
C LEU A 10 -3.19 5.91 -1.57
N LEU A 11 -2.72 4.78 -2.11
CA LEU A 11 -3.49 4.00 -3.06
C LEU A 11 -4.82 3.53 -2.46
N HIS A 12 -4.80 3.04 -1.21
CA HIS A 12 -6.02 2.66 -0.48
C HIS A 12 -6.99 3.84 -0.32
N ALA A 13 -6.50 5.03 0.04
CA ALA A 13 -7.32 6.22 0.19
C ALA A 13 -7.93 6.69 -1.14
N LEU A 14 -7.18 6.60 -2.25
CA LEU A 14 -7.68 6.92 -3.59
C LEU A 14 -8.80 5.94 -4.01
N ILE A 15 -8.60 4.64 -3.78
CA ILE A 15 -9.62 3.62 -4.05
C ILE A 15 -10.87 3.85 -3.17
N GLU A 16 -10.70 4.15 -1.88
CA GLU A 16 -11.82 4.47 -0.99
C GLU A 16 -12.61 5.71 -1.45
N LYS A 17 -11.95 6.69 -2.08
CA LYS A 17 -12.58 7.89 -2.64
C LYS A 17 -13.16 7.70 -4.05
N GLY A 18 -13.13 6.48 -4.60
CA GLY A 18 -13.71 6.17 -5.92
C GLY A 18 -12.82 6.53 -7.12
N ALA A 19 -11.50 6.71 -6.91
CA ALA A 19 -10.57 6.93 -8.01
C ALA A 19 -10.49 5.70 -8.93
N LYS A 20 -10.36 5.93 -10.24
CA LYS A 20 -10.11 4.86 -11.23
C LYS A 20 -8.62 4.54 -11.24
N VAL A 21 -8.26 3.34 -10.81
CA VAL A 21 -6.88 2.83 -10.82
C VAL A 21 -6.70 1.92 -12.02
N LYS A 22 -5.60 2.07 -12.76
CA LYS A 22 -5.17 1.18 -13.84
C LYS A 22 -3.71 0.78 -13.63
N GLU A 23 -3.37 -0.42 -14.06
CA GLU A 23 -1.99 -0.91 -14.03
C GLU A 23 -1.36 -0.72 -15.41
N ILE A 24 -0.09 -0.28 -15.43
CA ILE A 24 0.69 -0.10 -16.65
C ILE A 24 1.91 -1.01 -16.52
N PRO A 25 2.14 -1.94 -17.46
CA PRO A 25 3.29 -2.82 -17.40
C PRO A 25 4.59 -2.02 -17.57
N ILE A 26 5.61 -2.37 -16.78
CA ILE A 26 6.96 -1.80 -16.86
C ILE A 26 7.98 -2.93 -16.89
N VAL A 27 9.12 -2.67 -17.56
CA VAL A 27 10.27 -3.57 -17.57
C VAL A 27 11.17 -3.20 -16.40
N PHE A 28 11.37 -4.14 -15.46
CA PHE A 28 12.29 -3.96 -14.34
C PHE A 28 13.71 -4.28 -14.80
N SER A 29 14.53 -3.25 -15.02
CA SER A 29 15.96 -3.41 -15.26
C SER A 29 16.72 -3.56 -13.93
N GLU A 30 17.71 -4.44 -13.89
CA GLU A 30 18.58 -4.55 -12.72
C GLU A 30 19.37 -3.27 -12.46
N ARG A 31 19.47 -2.92 -11.17
CA ARG A 31 20.26 -1.77 -10.72
C ARG A 31 21.74 -2.18 -10.66
N ARG A 32 22.59 -1.50 -11.42
CA ARG A 32 24.03 -1.83 -11.51
C ARG A 32 24.89 -1.42 -10.31
N SER A 33 24.39 -0.54 -9.43
CA SER A 33 25.17 -0.04 -8.29
C SER A 33 24.30 0.48 -7.15
N GLY A 34 24.80 0.30 -5.92
CA GLY A 34 24.30 0.87 -4.66
C GLY A 34 23.26 0.00 -3.93
N GLU A 35 23.01 0.30 -2.66
CA GLU A 35 22.26 -0.57 -1.74
C GLU A 35 20.74 -0.38 -1.78
N SER A 36 20.02 -1.40 -1.30
CA SER A 36 18.57 -1.37 -1.08
C SER A 36 18.24 -0.40 0.05
N LYS A 37 17.27 0.49 -0.18
CA LYS A 37 16.68 1.35 0.86
C LYS A 37 15.54 0.66 1.63
N LEU A 38 15.19 -0.56 1.25
CA LEU A 38 14.20 -1.38 1.92
C LEU A 38 14.91 -2.31 2.90
N GLY A 39 14.68 -2.11 4.19
CA GLY A 39 15.15 -2.99 5.25
C GLY A 39 14.06 -3.95 5.75
N ASN A 40 14.47 -4.87 6.63
CA ASN A 40 13.56 -5.84 7.25
C ASN A 40 12.47 -5.18 8.12
N GLY A 41 12.77 -3.99 8.68
CA GLY A 41 11.80 -3.20 9.44
C GLY A 41 10.67 -2.67 8.56
N ASP A 42 11.00 -2.13 7.39
CA ASP A 42 10.03 -1.63 6.42
C ASP A 42 9.09 -2.75 5.95
N ILE A 43 9.66 -3.93 5.66
CA ILE A 43 8.90 -5.13 5.25
C ILE A 43 7.82 -5.49 6.27
N LYS A 44 8.18 -5.51 7.56
CA LYS A 44 7.22 -5.77 8.64
C LYS A 44 6.16 -4.67 8.74
N GLU A 45 6.55 -3.41 8.55
CA GLU A 45 5.61 -2.28 8.57
C GLU A 45 4.58 -2.37 7.44
N PHE A 46 4.99 -2.77 6.22
CA PHE A 46 4.06 -2.99 5.10
C PHE A 46 3.04 -4.08 5.40
N PHE A 47 3.51 -5.21 5.94
CA PHE A 47 2.65 -6.34 6.24
C PHE A 47 1.59 -5.94 7.29
N PHE A 48 2.02 -5.30 8.38
CA PHE A 48 1.10 -4.86 9.43
C PHE A 48 0.13 -3.77 8.95
N ASN A 49 0.61 -2.77 8.21
CA ASN A 49 -0.24 -1.70 7.67
C ASN A 49 -1.28 -2.23 6.68
N SER A 50 -0.88 -3.13 5.76
CA SER A 50 -1.80 -3.73 4.79
C SER A 50 -2.89 -4.56 5.47
N PHE A 51 -2.53 -5.34 6.49
CA PHE A 51 -3.50 -6.09 7.29
C PHE A 51 -4.46 -5.16 8.04
N ARG A 52 -3.96 -4.10 8.66
CA ARG A 52 -4.77 -3.09 9.36
C ARG A 52 -5.75 -2.38 8.43
N LEU A 53 -5.30 -1.99 7.23
CA LEU A 53 -6.16 -1.36 6.20
C LEU A 53 -7.27 -2.32 5.76
N ARG A 54 -6.95 -3.61 5.56
CA ARG A 54 -7.94 -4.63 5.18
C ARG A 54 -9.04 -4.80 6.23
N LEU A 55 -8.69 -4.82 7.52
CA LEU A 55 -9.67 -4.92 8.62
C LEU A 55 -10.56 -3.67 8.72
N LYS A 56 -9.98 -2.46 8.58
CA LYS A 56 -10.73 -1.19 8.65
C LYS A 56 -11.78 -1.06 7.55
N LYS A 57 -11.47 -1.53 6.33
CA LYS A 57 -12.41 -1.60 5.21
C LYS A 57 -13.60 -2.52 5.52
N HIS A 58 -13.36 -3.64 6.20
CA HIS A 58 -14.40 -4.59 6.59
C HIS A 58 -15.38 -3.96 7.60
N SER A 59 -14.88 -3.29 8.63
CA SER A 59 -15.71 -2.60 9.63
C SER A 59 -16.51 -1.41 9.08
N ARG A 60 -16.00 -0.70 8.07
CA ARG A 60 -16.75 0.40 7.44
C ARG A 60 -17.85 -0.07 6.50
N LYS A 61 -17.63 -1.13 5.71
CA LYS A 61 -18.69 -1.73 4.88
C LYS A 61 -19.90 -2.17 5.70
N ILE A 62 -19.67 -2.62 6.94
CA ILE A 62 -20.75 -2.98 7.88
C ILE A 62 -21.55 -1.73 8.32
N LYS A 63 -20.92 -0.56 8.45
CA LYS A 63 -21.60 0.70 8.83
C LYS A 63 -22.32 1.41 7.69
N THR A 64 -21.86 1.28 6.45
CA THR A 64 -22.47 1.93 5.27
C THR A 64 -23.65 1.15 4.67
N LYS A 65 -23.97 -0.04 5.23
CA LYS A 65 -25.09 -0.88 4.77
C LYS A 65 -26.33 -0.74 5.67
N LYS A 66 -26.46 0.39 6.36
CA LYS A 66 -27.61 0.75 7.19
C LYS A 66 -28.24 2.03 6.67
#